data_AF-A0A947T217-F1
#
_entry.id   AF-A0A947T217-F1
#
_cell.length_a   1.000
_cell.length_b   1.000
_cell.length_c   1.000
_cell.angle_alpha   90.00
_cell.angle_beta   90.00
_cell.angle_gamma   90.00
#
_symmetry.space_group_name_H-M   'P 1'
#
loop_
_entity.id
_entity.type
_entity.pdbx_description
1 polymer ?
#
loop_
_entity_poly.entity_id
_entity_poly.type
_entity_poly.pdbx_seq_one_letter_code
_entity_poly.pdbx_strand_id
1 'polypeptide(L)'
;MAAESLREELMGLAGVADVEVDEGADSPSGVRVRLEPDADARLIGVEVQRILASHGLRSRITAQDEHQPVPATAPEPLIEPAPRPVPVVEAAPQPEPAPEPVPAPVPPTPPPPIVEPAPFPAPLIPPPPLTPPPVAPVSAPPTAPPSREPAADSPGLASISVEESRDGVSVTATATDGRTSTQHGEATEGGMYEAAVAAVGILADGSPPGLISITPLDAGEAQAIAVVLERADGSKAAGAAIVKVGAAYAVGRATWSALRGA
;
A
#
# COMPACT_ATOMS: atom_id res chain seq x y z
N MET A 1 -12.88 -23.63 -6.64
CA MET A 1 -12.06 -24.61 -5.88
C MET A 1 -10.84 -23.96 -5.24
N ALA A 2 -9.76 -23.60 -5.97
CA ALA A 2 -8.56 -23.02 -5.34
C ALA A 2 -8.83 -21.66 -4.67
N ALA A 3 -9.59 -20.77 -5.34
CA ALA A 3 -9.93 -19.44 -4.81
C ALA A 3 -10.82 -19.49 -3.56
N GLU A 4 -11.80 -20.39 -3.52
CA GLU A 4 -12.66 -20.60 -2.33
C GLU A 4 -11.85 -21.10 -1.12
N SER A 5 -10.97 -22.08 -1.34
CA SER A 5 -10.13 -22.62 -0.26
C SER A 5 -9.21 -21.53 0.33
N LEU A 6 -8.60 -20.71 -0.54
CA LEU A 6 -7.79 -19.57 -0.13
C LEU A 6 -8.61 -18.54 0.66
N ARG A 7 -9.80 -18.20 0.17
CA ARG A 7 -10.71 -17.25 0.84
C ARG A 7 -11.09 -17.74 2.24
N GLU A 8 -11.45 -19.02 2.37
CA GLU A 8 -11.84 -19.62 3.65
C GLU A 8 -10.69 -19.60 4.66
N GLU A 9 -9.46 -19.91 4.22
CA GLU A 9 -8.26 -19.88 5.06
C GLU A 9 -7.94 -18.46 5.54
N LEU A 10 -8.05 -17.47 4.66
CA LEU A 10 -7.81 -16.06 4.99
C LEU A 10 -8.90 -15.49 5.92
N MET A 11 -10.17 -15.89 5.74
CA MET A 11 -11.26 -15.49 6.63
C MET A 11 -11.11 -16.09 8.04
N GLY A 12 -10.37 -17.20 8.17
CA GLY A 12 -10.06 -17.83 9.45
C GLY A 12 -8.98 -17.11 10.27
N LEU A 13 -8.29 -16.12 9.71
CA LEU A 13 -7.27 -15.35 10.43
C LEU A 13 -7.93 -14.40 11.44
N ALA A 14 -7.46 -14.44 12.69
CA ALA A 14 -7.92 -13.52 13.73
C ALA A 14 -7.64 -12.06 13.35
N GLY A 15 -8.67 -11.22 13.38
CA GLY A 15 -8.57 -9.79 13.02
C GLY A 15 -8.84 -9.48 11.55
N VAL A 16 -9.18 -10.49 10.72
CA VAL A 16 -9.69 -10.27 9.37
C VAL A 16 -11.22 -10.16 9.39
N ALA A 17 -11.74 -9.02 8.93
CA ALA A 17 -13.16 -8.73 8.88
C ALA A 17 -13.81 -9.18 7.56
N ASP A 18 -13.08 -9.07 6.44
CA ASP A 18 -13.58 -9.48 5.12
C ASP A 18 -12.42 -9.82 4.17
N VAL A 19 -12.68 -10.70 3.20
CA VAL A 19 -11.72 -11.10 2.18
C VAL A 19 -12.39 -11.16 0.81
N GLU A 20 -11.83 -10.40 -0.12
CA GLU A 20 -12.23 -10.35 -1.52
C GLU A 20 -11.08 -10.87 -2.38
N VAL A 21 -11.33 -11.93 -3.14
CA VAL A 21 -10.37 -12.53 -4.08
C VAL A 21 -10.80 -12.16 -5.48
N ASP A 22 -9.94 -11.45 -6.20
CA ASP A 22 -10.20 -11.00 -7.56
C ASP A 22 -9.89 -12.15 -8.53
N GLU A 23 -10.93 -12.75 -9.11
CA GLU A 23 -10.79 -13.90 -10.01
C GLU A 23 -10.44 -13.42 -11.43
N GLY A 24 -9.20 -13.66 -11.86
CA GLY A 24 -8.80 -13.52 -13.25
C GLY A 24 -9.20 -14.75 -14.08
N ALA A 25 -9.10 -14.64 -15.41
CA ALA A 25 -9.57 -15.67 -16.37
C ALA A 25 -9.05 -17.09 -16.10
N ASP A 26 -7.85 -17.23 -15.51
CA ASP A 26 -7.21 -18.53 -15.24
C ASP A 26 -6.52 -18.62 -13.87
N SER A 27 -6.48 -17.55 -13.08
CA SER A 27 -5.83 -17.50 -11.75
C SER A 27 -6.32 -16.29 -10.94
N PRO A 28 -6.31 -16.35 -9.59
CA PRO A 28 -6.61 -15.18 -8.76
C PRO A 28 -5.58 -14.08 -9.06
N SER A 29 -6.07 -12.92 -9.48
CA SER A 29 -5.26 -11.78 -9.90
C SER A 29 -4.91 -10.86 -8.73
N GLY A 30 -5.66 -10.94 -7.63
CA GLY A 30 -5.42 -10.17 -6.42
C GLY A 30 -6.22 -10.67 -5.23
N VAL A 31 -5.79 -10.27 -4.05
CA VAL A 31 -6.49 -10.53 -2.77
C VAL A 31 -6.55 -9.23 -1.99
N ARG A 32 -7.75 -8.85 -1.54
CA ARG A 32 -7.99 -7.71 -0.65
C ARG A 32 -8.49 -8.23 0.68
N VAL A 33 -7.86 -7.78 1.76
CA VAL A 33 -8.21 -8.17 3.12
C VAL A 33 -8.60 -6.91 3.88
N ARG A 34 -9.82 -6.88 4.41
CA ARG A 34 -10.26 -5.85 5.34
C ARG A 34 -9.98 -6.34 6.76
N LEU A 35 -9.31 -5.52 7.55
CA LEU A 35 -8.96 -5.83 8.93
C LEU A 35 -9.97 -5.19 9.90
N GLU A 36 -10.15 -5.82 11.06
CA GLU A 36 -10.81 -5.22 12.21
C GLU A 36 -9.99 -4.00 12.71
N PRO A 37 -10.63 -2.98 13.32
CA PRO A 37 -9.97 -1.72 13.69
C PRO A 37 -8.82 -1.87 14.71
N ASP A 38 -8.88 -2.88 15.57
CA ASP A 38 -7.86 -3.17 16.60
C ASP A 38 -6.89 -4.29 16.18
N ALA A 39 -6.95 -4.74 14.93
CA ALA A 39 -6.12 -5.83 14.44
C ALA A 39 -4.66 -5.39 14.17
N ASP A 40 -3.69 -6.23 14.53
CA ASP A 40 -2.28 -6.00 14.23
C ASP A 40 -1.99 -6.31 12.75
N ALA A 41 -1.98 -5.27 11.93
CA ALA A 41 -1.74 -5.38 10.49
C ALA A 41 -0.39 -6.03 10.13
N ARG A 42 0.66 -5.88 10.96
CA ARG A 42 1.97 -6.48 10.68
C ARG A 42 1.92 -7.99 10.86
N LEU A 43 1.32 -8.42 11.96
CA LEU A 43 1.20 -9.84 12.30
C LEU A 43 0.30 -10.56 11.29
N ILE A 44 -0.83 -9.95 10.93
CA ILE A 44 -1.73 -10.49 9.91
C ILE A 44 -1.07 -10.52 8.53
N GLY A 45 -0.30 -9.48 8.16
CA GLY A 45 0.40 -9.43 6.88
C GLY A 45 1.36 -10.61 6.66
N VAL A 46 2.11 -10.99 7.70
CA VAL A 46 3.01 -12.16 7.66
C VAL A 46 2.24 -13.45 7.43
N GLU A 47 1.08 -13.60 8.09
CA GLU A 47 0.32 -14.84 8.03
C GLU A 47 -0.47 -14.97 6.71
N VAL A 48 -1.00 -13.86 6.20
CA VAL A 48 -1.54 -13.78 4.83
C VAL A 48 -0.47 -14.17 3.82
N GLN A 49 0.75 -13.65 3.95
CA GLN A 49 1.86 -13.99 3.05
C GLN A 49 2.20 -15.48 3.10
N ARG A 50 2.16 -16.11 4.28
CA ARG A 50 2.39 -17.55 4.44
C ARG A 50 1.31 -18.39 3.77
N ILE A 51 0.04 -18.02 3.93
CA ILE A 51 -1.09 -18.70 3.29
C ILE A 51 -0.96 -18.59 1.77
N LEU A 52 -0.74 -17.38 1.24
CA LEU A 52 -0.55 -17.16 -0.19
C LEU A 52 0.60 -18.01 -0.75
N ALA A 53 1.74 -18.06 -0.05
CA ALA A 53 2.88 -18.89 -0.43
C ALA A 53 2.55 -20.39 -0.45
N SER A 54 1.70 -20.86 0.48
CA SER A 54 1.25 -22.26 0.56
C SER A 54 0.30 -22.64 -0.59
N HIS A 55 -0.45 -21.66 -1.10
CA HIS A 55 -1.30 -21.78 -2.28
C HIS A 55 -0.54 -21.53 -3.60
N GLY A 56 0.78 -21.40 -3.56
CA GLY A 56 1.63 -21.23 -4.76
C GLY A 56 1.70 -19.79 -5.29
N LEU A 57 1.07 -18.83 -4.61
CA LEU A 57 1.12 -17.40 -4.92
C LEU A 57 2.35 -16.78 -4.23
N ARG A 58 3.51 -16.91 -4.87
CA ARG A 58 4.75 -16.27 -4.38
C ARG A 58 4.81 -14.83 -4.90
N SER A 59 4.77 -13.82 -4.01
CA SER A 59 5.10 -12.44 -4.37
C SER A 59 6.47 -12.40 -5.05
N ARG A 60 6.56 -11.85 -6.26
CA ARG A 60 7.81 -11.80 -7.05
C ARG A 60 8.69 -10.61 -6.63
N ILE A 61 8.84 -10.39 -5.32
CA ILE A 61 9.57 -9.24 -4.76
C ILE A 61 11.09 -9.30 -4.96
N THR A 62 11.67 -10.40 -5.47
CA THR A 62 13.13 -10.54 -5.42
C THR A 62 13.73 -10.77 -6.81
N ALA A 63 14.59 -9.82 -7.23
CA ALA A 63 15.64 -9.92 -8.25
C ALA A 63 15.37 -9.36 -9.68
N GLN A 64 14.85 -8.13 -9.84
CA GLN A 64 14.98 -7.41 -11.12
C GLN A 64 15.77 -6.09 -11.09
N ASP A 65 16.39 -5.72 -9.96
CA ASP A 65 17.17 -4.47 -9.82
C ASP A 65 18.70 -4.71 -9.76
N GLU A 66 19.27 -5.50 -10.68
CA GLU A 66 20.75 -5.62 -10.76
C GLU A 66 21.36 -5.56 -12.17
N HIS A 67 20.61 -5.36 -13.26
CA HIS A 67 21.23 -5.27 -14.59
C HIS A 67 20.46 -4.34 -15.54
N GLN A 68 20.58 -3.02 -15.32
CA GLN A 68 20.41 -2.06 -16.41
C GLN A 68 21.80 -1.51 -16.79
N PRO A 69 22.35 -1.83 -17.98
CA PRO A 69 23.64 -1.32 -18.42
C PRO A 69 23.53 0.19 -18.70
N VAL A 70 24.28 0.98 -17.94
CA VAL A 70 24.44 2.42 -18.18
C VAL A 70 25.03 2.68 -19.57
N PRO A 71 24.35 3.45 -20.45
CA PRO A 71 24.92 3.87 -21.72
C PRO A 71 26.02 4.91 -21.50
N ALA A 72 27.18 4.68 -22.13
CA ALA A 72 28.34 5.55 -22.07
C ALA A 72 28.04 6.94 -22.65
N THR A 73 28.10 7.98 -21.81
CA THR A 73 27.97 9.39 -22.18
C THR A 73 29.26 9.94 -22.79
N ALA A 74 29.08 10.78 -23.82
CA ALA A 74 30.07 11.49 -24.61
C ALA A 74 30.89 12.53 -23.80
N PRO A 75 32.09 12.94 -24.27
CA PRO A 75 32.99 13.81 -23.51
C PRO A 75 32.46 15.25 -23.35
N GLU A 76 32.45 15.74 -22.10
CA GLU A 76 32.10 17.11 -21.71
C GLU A 76 33.19 18.15 -22.07
N PRO A 77 32.82 19.41 -22.35
CA PRO A 77 33.76 20.50 -22.59
C PRO A 77 34.41 21.01 -21.30
N LEU A 78 35.70 21.31 -21.40
CA LEU A 78 36.58 21.81 -20.33
C LEU A 78 36.13 23.21 -19.86
N ILE A 79 35.44 23.30 -18.72
CA ILE A 79 35.17 24.56 -18.03
C ILE A 79 36.35 24.85 -17.08
N GLU A 80 36.96 26.02 -17.25
CA GLU A 80 38.09 26.52 -16.45
C GLU A 80 37.64 26.78 -14.99
N PRO A 81 38.32 26.22 -13.97
CA PRO A 81 37.85 26.30 -12.58
C PRO A 81 38.05 27.69 -11.98
N ALA A 82 36.96 28.23 -11.42
CA ALA A 82 36.97 29.44 -10.60
C ALA A 82 37.88 29.29 -9.34
N PRO A 83 38.42 30.40 -8.81
CA PRO A 83 39.33 30.38 -7.66
C PRO A 83 38.66 29.76 -6.42
N ARG A 84 39.34 28.77 -5.83
CA ARG A 84 38.91 28.06 -4.62
C ARG A 84 38.78 29.02 -3.44
N PRO A 85 37.67 29.00 -2.68
CA PRO A 85 37.56 29.72 -1.42
C PRO A 85 38.60 29.19 -0.41
N VAL A 86 39.24 30.12 0.29
CA VAL A 86 40.15 29.83 1.40
C VAL A 86 39.38 29.14 2.54
N PRO A 87 39.90 28.04 3.11
CA PRO A 87 39.21 27.31 4.17
C PRO A 87 39.15 28.17 5.44
N VAL A 88 37.93 28.46 5.90
CA VAL A 88 37.68 28.98 7.23
C VAL A 88 37.96 27.82 8.20
N VAL A 89 38.92 28.02 9.10
CA VAL A 89 39.30 27.04 10.13
C VAL A 89 38.13 26.91 11.09
N GLU A 90 37.33 25.86 10.90
CA GLU A 90 36.25 25.47 11.80
C GLU A 90 36.86 25.05 13.15
N ALA A 91 36.37 25.65 14.23
CA ALA A 91 36.88 25.42 15.58
C ALA A 91 36.74 23.93 15.94
N ALA A 92 37.79 23.35 16.53
CA ALA A 92 37.80 21.97 16.97
C ALA A 92 36.58 21.67 17.86
N PRO A 93 35.86 20.55 17.61
CA PRO A 93 34.68 20.19 18.40
C PRO A 93 35.06 19.99 19.87
N GLN A 94 34.30 20.60 20.78
CA GLN A 94 34.44 20.34 22.20
C GLN A 94 34.12 18.87 22.50
N PRO A 95 34.86 18.22 23.40
CA PRO A 95 34.63 16.82 23.76
C PRO A 95 33.22 16.65 24.33
N GLU A 96 32.47 15.73 23.72
CA GLU A 96 31.12 15.34 24.13
C GLU A 96 31.15 14.74 25.56
N PRO A 97 30.20 15.09 26.44
CA PRO A 97 30.12 14.53 27.79
C PRO A 97 30.05 13.00 27.77
N ALA A 98 30.79 12.35 28.67
CA ALA A 98 30.77 10.89 28.78
C ALA A 98 29.34 10.38 29.07
N PRO A 99 28.88 9.32 28.40
CA PRO A 99 27.53 8.79 28.57
C PRO A 99 27.30 8.31 30.01
N GLU A 100 26.15 8.68 30.57
CA GLU A 100 25.72 8.21 31.89
C GLU A 100 25.53 6.69 31.92
N PRO A 101 25.82 6.03 33.06
CA PRO A 101 25.70 4.58 33.19
C PRO A 101 24.25 4.14 33.03
N VAL A 102 24.01 3.24 32.08
CA VAL A 102 22.69 2.65 31.84
C VAL A 102 22.26 1.85 33.07
N PRO A 103 21.03 2.05 33.58
CA PRO A 103 20.52 1.28 34.72
C PRO A 103 20.49 -0.23 34.42
N ALA A 104 20.84 -1.03 35.42
CA ALA A 104 20.89 -2.48 35.32
C ALA A 104 19.52 -3.07 34.94
N PRO A 105 19.48 -4.14 34.11
CA PRO A 105 18.23 -4.75 33.68
C PRO A 105 17.44 -5.31 34.87
N VAL A 106 16.17 -4.95 34.94
CA VAL A 106 15.22 -5.49 35.92
C VAL A 106 14.98 -6.98 35.60
N PRO A 107 14.99 -7.89 36.60
CA PRO A 107 14.75 -9.31 36.36
C PRO A 107 13.34 -9.55 35.80
N PRO A 108 13.17 -10.55 34.91
CA PRO A 108 11.87 -10.86 34.31
C PRO A 108 10.89 -11.40 35.37
N THR A 109 9.65 -10.90 35.32
CA THR A 109 8.53 -11.38 36.12
C THR A 109 8.16 -12.82 35.70
N PRO A 110 7.89 -13.74 36.63
CA PRO A 110 7.50 -15.10 36.29
C PRO A 110 6.19 -15.13 35.49
N PRO A 111 6.06 -16.06 34.52
CA PRO A 111 4.85 -16.19 33.71
C PRO A 111 3.65 -16.63 34.57
N PRO A 112 2.43 -16.20 34.24
CA PRO A 112 1.22 -16.65 34.91
C PRO A 112 0.99 -18.16 34.69
N PRO A 113 0.28 -18.84 35.62
CA PRO A 113 -0.05 -20.25 35.46
C PRO A 113 -0.95 -20.47 34.24
N ILE A 114 -0.58 -21.43 33.39
CA ILE A 114 -1.36 -21.88 32.25
C ILE A 114 -2.59 -22.62 32.79
N VAL A 115 -3.79 -22.09 32.52
CA VAL A 115 -5.06 -22.75 32.82
C VAL A 115 -5.37 -23.72 31.68
N GLU A 116 -5.50 -25.00 32.01
CA GLU A 116 -5.87 -26.06 31.06
C GLU A 116 -7.28 -25.79 30.50
N PRO A 117 -7.46 -25.67 29.18
CA PRO A 117 -8.75 -25.39 28.58
C PRO A 117 -9.71 -26.57 28.76
N ALA A 118 -10.97 -26.26 29.11
CA ALA A 118 -12.04 -27.24 29.28
C ALA A 118 -12.28 -28.06 27.99
N PRO A 119 -12.75 -29.32 28.12
CA PRO A 119 -12.97 -30.20 26.97
C PRO A 119 -14.03 -29.63 26.02
N PHE A 120 -13.71 -29.65 24.73
CA PHE A 120 -14.61 -29.22 23.65
C PHE A 120 -15.89 -30.09 23.59
N PRO A 121 -17.07 -29.50 23.34
CA PRO A 121 -18.30 -30.25 23.11
C PRO A 121 -18.22 -31.08 21.82
N ALA A 122 -18.84 -32.26 21.86
CA ALA A 122 -18.87 -33.21 20.75
C ALA A 122 -19.58 -32.64 19.49
N PRO A 123 -19.14 -33.02 18.28
CA PRO A 123 -19.72 -32.51 17.03
C PRO A 123 -21.19 -32.95 16.86
N LEU A 124 -22.05 -31.99 16.53
CA LEU A 124 -23.44 -32.22 16.14
C LEU A 124 -23.47 -32.88 14.76
N ILE A 125 -24.20 -34.00 14.65
CA ILE A 125 -24.39 -34.75 13.41
C ILE A 125 -25.22 -33.90 12.42
N PRO A 126 -24.77 -33.70 11.17
CA PRO A 126 -25.53 -32.96 10.16
C PRO A 126 -26.81 -33.72 9.73
N PRO A 127 -27.90 -33.02 9.42
CA PRO A 127 -29.14 -33.63 8.95
C PRO A 127 -28.94 -34.26 7.54
N PRO A 128 -29.76 -35.28 7.18
CA PRO A 128 -29.70 -35.90 5.87
C PRO A 128 -30.11 -34.92 4.75
N PRO A 129 -29.59 -35.12 3.52
CA PRO A 129 -29.90 -34.25 2.38
C PRO A 129 -31.38 -34.38 1.98
N LEU A 130 -32.05 -33.23 1.86
CA LEU A 130 -33.38 -33.14 1.26
C LEU A 130 -33.26 -33.38 -0.24
N THR A 131 -34.03 -34.34 -0.77
CA THR A 131 -34.16 -34.59 -2.21
C THR A 131 -34.73 -33.37 -2.93
N PRO A 132 -34.13 -32.93 -4.06
CA PRO A 132 -34.66 -31.81 -4.84
C PRO A 132 -35.97 -32.21 -5.57
N PRO A 133 -36.91 -31.26 -5.75
CA PRO A 133 -38.12 -31.48 -6.55
C PRO A 133 -37.78 -31.61 -8.05
N PRO A 134 -38.69 -32.23 -8.84
CA PRO A 134 -38.49 -32.43 -10.28
C PRO A 134 -38.44 -31.10 -11.04
N VAL A 135 -37.41 -30.95 -11.88
CA VAL A 135 -37.14 -29.77 -12.69
C VAL A 135 -38.12 -29.70 -13.86
N ALA A 136 -38.93 -28.65 -13.93
CA ALA A 136 -39.71 -28.31 -15.12
C ALA A 136 -38.76 -27.78 -16.22
N PRO A 137 -39.05 -28.01 -17.52
CA PRO A 137 -38.22 -27.50 -18.60
C PRO A 137 -38.29 -25.96 -18.65
N VAL A 138 -37.22 -25.29 -18.24
CA VAL A 138 -37.08 -23.83 -18.36
C VAL A 138 -36.64 -23.50 -19.78
N SER A 139 -37.53 -22.82 -20.49
CA SER A 139 -37.28 -22.13 -21.75
C SER A 139 -36.17 -21.09 -21.62
N ALA A 140 -35.25 -21.13 -22.59
CA ALA A 140 -34.29 -20.10 -23.00
C ALA A 140 -33.26 -19.58 -21.96
N PRO A 141 -31.99 -19.40 -22.36
CA PRO A 141 -30.98 -18.80 -21.50
C PRO A 141 -31.36 -17.34 -21.19
N PRO A 142 -31.28 -16.89 -19.92
CA PRO A 142 -31.39 -15.47 -19.62
C PRO A 142 -30.22 -14.75 -20.28
N THR A 143 -30.54 -13.76 -21.10
CA THR A 143 -29.59 -12.76 -21.59
C THR A 143 -28.80 -12.22 -20.40
N ALA A 144 -27.48 -12.45 -20.38
CA ALA A 144 -26.60 -11.88 -19.38
C ALA A 144 -26.84 -10.36 -19.31
N PRO A 145 -26.96 -9.76 -18.12
CA PRO A 145 -26.99 -8.31 -18.01
C PRO A 145 -25.72 -7.75 -18.67
N PRO A 146 -25.80 -6.63 -19.42
CA PRO A 146 -24.62 -6.04 -20.02
C PRO A 146 -23.60 -5.77 -18.91
N SER A 147 -22.35 -6.19 -19.14
CA SER A 147 -21.20 -5.79 -18.32
C SER A 147 -21.33 -4.30 -18.05
N ARG A 148 -21.52 -3.95 -16.78
CA ARG A 148 -21.70 -2.56 -16.35
C ARG A 148 -20.38 -1.85 -16.65
N GLU A 149 -20.32 -1.15 -17.78
CA GLU A 149 -19.23 -0.22 -18.07
C GLU A 149 -19.04 0.66 -16.83
N PRO A 150 -17.83 0.72 -16.25
CA PRO A 150 -17.60 1.52 -15.05
C PRO A 150 -18.00 2.95 -15.36
N ALA A 151 -18.93 3.49 -14.57
CA ALA A 151 -19.49 4.82 -14.76
C ALA A 151 -18.36 5.85 -14.87
N ALA A 152 -18.18 6.41 -16.07
CA ALA A 152 -17.09 7.29 -16.45
C ALA A 152 -17.10 8.67 -15.77
N ASP A 153 -18.03 8.92 -14.84
CA ASP A 153 -18.30 10.23 -14.26
C ASP A 153 -17.82 10.40 -12.81
N SER A 154 -17.08 9.44 -12.25
CA SER A 154 -16.52 9.63 -10.90
C SER A 154 -15.32 10.59 -10.96
N PRO A 155 -15.33 11.72 -10.22
CA PRO A 155 -14.21 12.65 -10.19
C PRO A 155 -12.96 11.94 -9.70
N GLY A 156 -11.94 11.88 -10.55
CA GLY A 156 -10.71 11.13 -10.32
C GLY A 156 -9.47 12.00 -10.53
N LEU A 157 -8.31 11.42 -10.24
CA LEU A 157 -7.02 12.01 -10.59
C LEU A 157 -6.70 11.71 -12.06
N ALA A 158 -6.54 12.76 -12.87
CA ALA A 158 -6.24 12.65 -14.30
C ALA A 158 -4.73 12.50 -14.54
N SER A 159 -3.91 13.38 -13.96
CA SER A 159 -2.46 13.36 -14.14
C SER A 159 -1.70 13.90 -12.92
N ILE A 160 -0.44 13.50 -12.83
CA ILE A 160 0.57 14.09 -11.96
C ILE A 160 1.79 14.40 -12.80
N SER A 161 2.27 15.64 -12.71
CA SER A 161 3.53 16.10 -13.29
C SER A 161 4.51 16.39 -12.17
N VAL A 162 5.75 15.92 -12.32
CA VAL A 162 6.84 16.14 -11.36
C VAL A 162 7.93 16.91 -12.10
N GLU A 163 8.29 18.07 -11.55
CA GLU A 163 9.41 18.88 -12.02
C GLU A 163 10.48 18.90 -10.93
N GLU A 164 11.67 18.41 -11.25
CA GLU A 164 12.81 18.44 -10.34
C GLU A 164 13.71 19.63 -10.69
N SER A 165 14.10 20.37 -9.66
CA SER A 165 14.98 21.53 -9.77
C SER A 165 16.05 21.48 -8.69
N ARG A 166 17.08 22.32 -8.82
CA ARG A 166 18.11 22.49 -7.77
C ARG A 166 17.53 22.93 -6.41
N ASP A 167 16.34 23.55 -6.45
CA ASP A 167 15.68 24.16 -5.30
C ASP A 167 14.69 23.17 -4.64
N GLY A 168 14.49 21.98 -5.22
CA GLY A 168 13.55 20.96 -4.73
C GLY A 168 12.73 20.33 -5.85
N VAL A 169 11.73 19.55 -5.45
CA VAL A 169 10.76 18.92 -6.36
C VAL A 169 9.45 19.71 -6.30
N SER A 170 8.85 19.99 -7.47
CA SER A 170 7.52 20.57 -7.63
C SER A 170 6.58 19.53 -8.23
N VAL A 171 5.50 19.21 -7.54
CA VAL A 171 4.50 18.25 -8.00
C VAL A 171 3.20 18.97 -8.30
N THR A 172 2.71 18.83 -9.52
CA THR A 172 1.41 19.37 -9.97
C THR A 172 0.44 18.22 -10.24
N ALA A 173 -0.63 18.16 -9.47
CA ALA A 173 -1.74 17.22 -9.68
C ALA A 173 -2.86 17.89 -10.47
N THR A 174 -3.50 17.12 -11.36
CA THR A 174 -4.68 17.56 -12.14
C THR A 174 -5.80 16.54 -11.98
N ALA A 175 -6.98 17.00 -11.56
CA ALA A 175 -8.18 16.17 -11.47
C ALA A 175 -8.90 16.06 -12.84
N THR A 176 -9.79 15.08 -13.00
CA THR A 176 -10.57 14.88 -14.23
C THR A 176 -11.53 16.02 -14.55
N ASP A 177 -11.86 16.85 -13.56
CA ASP A 177 -12.64 18.08 -13.71
C ASP A 177 -11.80 19.31 -14.15
N GLY A 178 -10.48 19.12 -14.36
CA GLY A 178 -9.55 20.16 -14.79
C GLY A 178 -8.98 21.02 -13.65
N ARG A 179 -9.37 20.81 -12.39
CA ARG A 179 -8.75 21.51 -11.26
C ARG A 179 -7.30 21.04 -11.08
N THR A 180 -6.42 21.98 -10.76
CA THR A 180 -4.99 21.72 -10.53
C THR A 180 -4.54 22.21 -9.16
N SER A 181 -3.52 21.55 -8.61
CA SER A 181 -2.84 21.97 -7.39
C SER A 181 -1.36 21.64 -7.51
N THR A 182 -0.50 22.56 -7.07
CA THR A 182 0.96 22.41 -7.11
C THR A 182 1.52 22.50 -5.71
N GLN A 183 2.45 21.62 -5.35
CA GLN A 183 3.15 21.60 -4.07
C GLN A 183 4.64 21.39 -4.27
N HIS A 184 5.44 21.92 -3.35
CA HIS A 184 6.88 21.78 -3.34
C HIS A 184 7.32 20.85 -2.22
N GLY A 185 8.33 20.03 -2.48
CA GLY A 185 8.98 19.16 -1.52
C GLY A 185 10.49 19.20 -1.70
N GLU A 186 11.20 18.54 -0.79
CA GLU A 186 12.65 18.37 -0.91
C GLU A 186 13.01 17.57 -2.17
N ALA A 187 14.25 17.74 -2.67
CA ALA A 187 14.81 16.97 -3.78
C ALA A 187 15.17 15.53 -3.35
N THR A 188 14.21 14.84 -2.77
CA THR A 188 14.30 13.45 -2.31
C THR A 188 13.05 12.71 -2.75
N GLU A 189 13.13 11.38 -2.79
CA GLU A 189 11.97 10.55 -3.11
C GLU A 189 10.83 10.76 -2.11
N GLY A 190 11.16 10.86 -0.81
CA GLY A 190 10.21 11.18 0.25
C GLY A 190 9.54 12.55 0.07
N GLY A 191 10.33 13.58 -0.25
CA GLY A 191 9.81 14.94 -0.52
C GLY A 191 8.88 14.99 -1.73
N MET A 192 9.18 14.23 -2.79
CA MET A 192 8.29 14.06 -3.94
C MET A 192 6.96 13.41 -3.53
N TYR A 193 7.00 12.36 -2.70
CA TYR A 193 5.78 11.69 -2.25
C TYR A 193 4.92 12.56 -1.33
N GLU A 194 5.53 13.28 -0.39
CA GLU A 194 4.82 14.24 0.45
C GLU A 194 4.17 15.35 -0.38
N ALA A 195 4.90 15.91 -1.35
CA ALA A 195 4.36 16.92 -2.26
C ALA A 195 3.19 16.37 -3.11
N ALA A 196 3.28 15.13 -3.60
CA ALA A 196 2.20 14.47 -4.33
C ALA A 196 0.94 14.27 -3.46
N VAL A 197 1.12 13.79 -2.23
CA VAL A 197 0.04 13.59 -1.24
C VAL A 197 -0.64 14.92 -0.90
N ALA A 198 0.15 15.97 -0.64
CA ALA A 198 -0.37 17.29 -0.33
C ALA A 198 -1.14 17.90 -1.51
N ALA A 199 -0.58 17.82 -2.74
CA ALA A 199 -1.22 18.38 -3.94
C ALA A 199 -2.57 17.69 -4.21
N VAL A 200 -2.60 16.36 -4.12
CA VAL A 200 -3.83 15.58 -4.29
C VAL A 200 -4.82 15.82 -3.16
N GLY A 201 -4.35 15.91 -1.92
CA GLY A 201 -5.17 16.23 -0.75
C GLY A 201 -5.95 17.52 -0.88
N ILE A 202 -5.29 18.58 -1.35
CA ILE A 202 -5.92 19.87 -1.62
C ILE A 202 -7.02 19.73 -2.70
N LEU A 203 -6.79 18.94 -3.74
CA LEU A 203 -7.80 18.73 -4.79
C LEU A 203 -8.99 17.89 -4.31
N ALA A 204 -8.71 16.85 -3.53
CA ALA A 204 -9.68 15.87 -3.10
C ALA A 204 -10.50 16.36 -1.89
N ASP A 205 -9.89 17.00 -0.91
CA ASP A 205 -10.54 17.34 0.38
C ASP A 205 -10.34 18.82 0.77
N GLY A 206 -9.66 19.62 -0.05
CA GLY A 206 -9.44 21.05 0.20
C GLY A 206 -8.33 21.34 1.23
N SER A 207 -7.63 20.33 1.74
CA SER A 207 -6.53 20.48 2.69
C SER A 207 -5.48 19.37 2.50
N PRO A 208 -4.18 19.65 2.76
CA PRO A 208 -3.14 18.63 2.65
C PRO A 208 -3.22 17.66 3.85
N PRO A 209 -3.38 16.35 3.63
CA PRO A 209 -3.28 15.37 4.70
C PRO A 209 -1.83 15.13 5.10
N GLY A 210 -1.61 14.69 6.34
CA GLY A 210 -0.32 14.21 6.81
C GLY A 210 -0.05 12.81 6.25
N LEU A 211 1.13 12.60 5.66
CA LEU A 211 1.56 11.28 5.22
C LEU A 211 2.13 10.49 6.41
N ILE A 212 1.50 9.37 6.79
CA ILE A 212 1.97 8.52 7.89
C ILE A 212 2.91 7.43 7.36
N SER A 213 2.52 6.76 6.27
CA SER A 213 3.27 5.63 5.73
C SER A 213 2.97 5.44 4.25
N ILE A 214 4.01 5.06 3.51
CA ILE A 214 3.93 4.51 2.16
C ILE A 214 4.49 3.09 2.24
N THR A 215 3.69 2.13 1.80
CA THR A 215 4.09 0.72 1.74
C THR A 215 3.99 0.26 0.29
N PRO A 216 5.12 -0.02 -0.38
CA PRO A 216 5.08 -0.71 -1.65
C PRO A 216 4.55 -2.13 -1.43
N LEU A 217 3.58 -2.52 -2.25
CA LEU A 217 2.94 -3.81 -2.25
C LEU A 217 3.27 -4.49 -3.58
N ASP A 218 3.70 -5.75 -3.52
CA ASP A 218 3.89 -6.57 -4.72
C ASP A 218 2.66 -7.44 -4.91
N ALA A 219 1.91 -7.15 -5.97
CA ALA A 219 0.71 -7.87 -6.37
C ALA A 219 1.01 -8.75 -7.60
N GLY A 220 2.11 -9.51 -7.55
CA GLY A 220 2.47 -10.48 -8.58
C GLY A 220 3.07 -9.83 -9.82
N GLU A 221 2.26 -9.65 -10.88
CA GLU A 221 2.70 -8.98 -12.12
C GLU A 221 2.58 -7.46 -12.05
N ALA A 222 1.95 -6.94 -11.01
CA ALA A 222 1.73 -5.52 -10.80
C ALA A 222 2.34 -5.07 -9.47
N GLN A 223 3.06 -3.95 -9.49
CA GLN A 223 3.40 -3.24 -8.27
C GLN A 223 2.21 -2.37 -7.86
N ALA A 224 1.94 -2.28 -6.57
CA ALA A 224 0.97 -1.38 -5.98
C ALA A 224 1.61 -0.56 -4.87
N ILE A 225 1.03 0.58 -4.54
CA ILE A 225 1.45 1.40 -3.41
C ILE A 225 0.24 1.59 -2.53
N ALA A 226 0.37 1.24 -1.25
CA ALA A 226 -0.56 1.61 -0.20
C ALA A 226 -0.06 2.85 0.53
N VAL A 227 -0.97 3.78 0.80
CA VAL A 227 -0.71 4.98 1.58
C VAL A 227 -1.61 4.99 2.80
N VAL A 228 -1.07 5.42 3.93
CA VAL A 228 -1.82 5.73 5.14
C VAL A 228 -1.65 7.20 5.44
N LEU A 229 -2.78 7.88 5.59
CA LEU A 229 -2.89 9.33 5.72
C LEU A 229 -3.56 9.70 7.05
N GLU A 230 -3.17 10.83 7.60
CA GLU A 230 -3.89 11.54 8.67
C GLU A 230 -4.58 12.76 8.06
N ARG A 231 -5.90 12.86 8.24
CA ARG A 231 -6.67 14.03 7.80
C ARG A 231 -6.54 15.17 8.81
N ALA A 232 -6.97 16.37 8.43
CA ALA A 232 -6.91 17.55 9.31
C ALA A 232 -7.75 17.41 10.60
N ASP A 233 -8.73 16.52 10.62
CA ASP A 233 -9.54 16.18 11.81
C ASP A 233 -8.89 15.11 12.71
N GLY A 234 -7.69 14.63 12.36
CA GLY A 234 -6.97 13.56 13.05
C GLY A 234 -7.44 12.14 12.70
N SER A 235 -8.44 12.00 11.82
CA SER A 235 -8.87 10.69 11.35
C SER A 235 -7.85 10.07 10.39
N LYS A 236 -7.75 8.74 10.40
CA LYS A 236 -6.84 8.01 9.51
C LYS A 236 -7.59 7.43 8.33
N ALA A 237 -6.97 7.50 7.16
CA ALA A 237 -7.48 6.91 5.93
C ALA A 237 -6.38 6.12 5.23
N ALA A 238 -6.77 5.04 4.56
CA ALA A 238 -5.86 4.23 3.77
C ALA A 238 -6.40 4.06 2.36
N GLY A 239 -5.50 4.02 1.38
CA GLY A 239 -5.83 3.79 0.00
C GLY A 239 -4.68 3.09 -0.71
N ALA A 240 -4.98 2.42 -1.82
CA ALA A 240 -3.99 1.71 -2.59
C ALA A 240 -4.20 1.93 -4.10
N ALA A 241 -3.12 1.92 -4.87
CA ALA A 241 -3.19 2.02 -6.32
C ALA A 241 -2.08 1.21 -6.98
N ILE A 242 -2.40 0.67 -8.16
CA ILE A 242 -1.44 -0.04 -9.01
C ILE A 242 -0.50 0.96 -9.68
N VAL A 243 0.80 0.68 -9.61
CA VAL A 243 1.87 1.40 -10.29
C VAL A 243 1.87 0.99 -11.76
N LYS A 244 1.22 1.78 -12.62
CA LYS A 244 1.25 1.59 -14.08
C LYS A 244 2.22 2.50 -14.80
N VAL A 245 2.36 3.75 -14.34
CA VAL A 245 3.02 4.83 -15.10
C VAL A 245 4.11 5.55 -14.29
N GLY A 246 4.19 5.29 -12.98
CA GLY A 246 5.19 5.88 -12.08
C GLY A 246 4.72 5.92 -10.64
N ALA A 247 5.68 5.95 -9.71
CA ALA A 247 5.40 5.89 -8.27
C ALA A 247 4.62 7.11 -7.76
N ALA A 248 5.00 8.34 -8.18
CA ALA A 248 4.31 9.56 -7.77
C ALA A 248 2.82 9.56 -8.19
N TYR A 249 2.53 9.12 -9.42
CA TYR A 249 1.15 8.98 -9.89
C TYR A 249 0.38 7.92 -9.09
N ALA A 250 0.99 6.78 -8.79
CA ALA A 250 0.37 5.73 -7.98
C ALA A 250 0.11 6.21 -6.55
N VAL A 251 1.05 6.91 -5.91
CA VAL A 251 0.86 7.55 -4.59
C VAL A 251 -0.31 8.55 -4.65
N GLY A 252 -0.38 9.38 -5.69
CA GLY A 252 -1.50 10.30 -5.88
C GLY A 252 -2.84 9.59 -6.04
N ARG A 253 -2.90 8.51 -6.83
CA ARG A 253 -4.11 7.69 -6.99
C ARG A 253 -4.53 7.03 -5.69
N ALA A 254 -3.59 6.47 -4.94
CA ALA A 254 -3.83 5.85 -3.64
C ALA A 254 -4.36 6.89 -2.64
N THR A 255 -3.78 8.10 -2.66
CA THR A 255 -4.23 9.23 -1.84
C THR A 255 -5.66 9.65 -2.19
N TRP A 256 -5.97 9.80 -3.48
CA TRP A 256 -7.33 10.13 -3.93
C TRP A 256 -8.36 9.10 -3.45
N SER A 257 -8.02 7.82 -3.59
CA SER A 257 -8.86 6.70 -3.14
C SER A 257 -9.07 6.71 -1.62
N ALA A 258 -8.02 7.00 -0.84
CA ALA A 258 -8.11 7.11 0.62
C ALA A 258 -9.04 8.24 1.07
N LEU A 259 -9.06 9.36 0.34
CA LEU A 259 -9.83 10.55 0.73
C LEU A 259 -11.29 10.49 0.27
N ARG A 260 -11.55 10.03 -0.96
CA ARG A 260 -12.89 10.03 -1.57
C ARG A 260 -13.66 8.71 -1.43
N GLY A 261 -13.00 7.64 -1.00
CA GLY A 261 -13.52 6.29 -1.15
C GLY A 261 -13.34 5.80 -2.58
N ALA A 262 -12.94 4.53 -2.75
CA ALA A 262 -12.81 3.89 -4.05
C ALA A 262 -14.17 3.48 -4.64
#